data_AF-A0AB33K756-F1
#
_entry.id   AF-A0AB33K756-F1
#
_cell.length_a   1.000
_cell.length_b   1.000
_cell.length_c   1.000
_cell.angle_alpha   90.00
_cell.angle_beta   90.00
_cell.angle_gamma   90.00
#
_symmetry.space_group_name_H-M   'P 1'
#
loop_
_entity.id
_entity.type
_entity.pdbx_description
1 polymer ?
#
loop_
_entity_poly.entity_id
_entity_poly.type
_entity_poly.pdbx_seq_one_letter_code
_entity_poly.pdbx_strand_id
1 'polypeptide(L)'
;MSGYAGRLITLDFPELTEEGGAPVRVVIRNPKTLPWHELIAPDTTEEGAVGTLKASYEVIARVVTAWTVYDATSNDEQQPLLGLPATPELVAKLPRPITERIIDLLNGVERAGA
;
A
#
# COMPACT_ATOMS: atom_id res chain seq x y z
N MET A 1 -11.07 -17.30 -21.63
CA MET A 1 -11.14 -17.48 -20.17
C MET A 1 -11.26 -16.10 -19.51
N SER A 2 -12.43 -15.47 -19.62
CA SER A 2 -12.72 -14.13 -19.09
C SER A 2 -13.67 -14.29 -17.92
N GLY A 3 -13.25 -13.96 -16.69
CA GLY A 3 -14.15 -14.07 -15.54
C GLY A 3 -13.50 -13.91 -14.17
N TYR A 4 -12.20 -14.14 -14.03
CA TYR A 4 -11.47 -13.79 -12.81
C TYR A 4 -10.75 -12.47 -13.04
N ALA A 5 -11.48 -11.35 -12.95
CA ALA A 5 -10.82 -10.07 -12.71
C ALA A 5 -9.98 -10.27 -11.43
N GLY A 6 -8.65 -10.24 -11.56
CA GLY A 6 -7.72 -10.65 -10.52
C GLY A 6 -8.08 -9.95 -9.21
N ARG A 7 -8.50 -10.74 -8.20
CA ARG A 7 -8.85 -10.23 -6.86
C ARG A 7 -7.66 -9.60 -6.15
N LEU A 8 -6.46 -9.93 -6.60
CA LEU A 8 -5.18 -9.43 -6.11
C LEU A 8 -4.42 -8.79 -7.27
N ILE A 9 -3.75 -7.69 -6.98
CA ILE A 9 -2.81 -7.00 -7.87
C ILE A 9 -1.43 -7.08 -7.20
N THR A 10 -0.46 -7.61 -7.92
CA THR A 10 0.94 -7.58 -7.52
C THR A 10 1.61 -6.35 -8.12
N LEU A 11 2.28 -5.58 -7.28
CA LEU A 11 3.09 -4.42 -7.65
C LEU A 11 4.55 -4.78 -7.38
N ASP A 12 5.34 -4.87 -8.42
CA ASP A 12 6.78 -5.13 -8.33
C ASP A 12 7.53 -3.80 -8.44
N PHE A 13 8.56 -3.63 -7.61
CA PHE A 13 9.41 -2.44 -7.54
C PHE A 13 10.88 -2.84 -7.75
N PRO A 14 11.27 -3.21 -8.98
CA PRO A 14 12.64 -3.63 -9.28
C PRO A 14 13.67 -2.55 -8.96
N GLU A 15 13.31 -1.27 -9.05
CA GLU A 15 14.15 -0.12 -8.73
C GLU A 15 14.49 0.01 -7.23
N LEU A 16 13.72 -0.65 -6.36
CA LEU A 16 13.97 -0.70 -4.92
C LEU A 16 14.63 -2.02 -4.48
N THR A 17 14.88 -2.92 -5.43
CA THR A 17 15.50 -4.21 -5.14
C THR A 17 17.02 -4.06 -5.14
N GLU A 18 17.66 -4.37 -4.03
CA GLU A 18 19.12 -4.39 -3.93
C GLU A 18 19.72 -5.52 -4.78
N GLU A 19 20.94 -5.32 -5.26
CA GLU A 19 21.64 -6.30 -6.11
C GLU A 19 21.91 -7.59 -5.31
N GLY A 20 21.25 -8.69 -5.72
CA GLY A 20 21.31 -9.97 -5.02
C GLY A 20 20.32 -10.13 -3.86
N GLY A 21 19.49 -9.12 -3.59
CA GLY A 21 18.44 -9.15 -2.57
C GLY A 21 17.12 -9.77 -3.05
N ALA A 22 16.17 -9.94 -2.11
CA ALA A 22 14.81 -10.38 -2.45
C ALA A 22 14.05 -9.25 -3.18
N PRO A 23 13.25 -9.57 -4.21
CA PRO A 23 12.53 -8.57 -4.98
C PRO A 23 11.50 -7.83 -4.12
N VAL A 24 11.53 -6.50 -4.18
CA VAL A 24 10.58 -5.65 -3.48
C VAL A 24 9.23 -5.72 -4.19
N ARG A 25 8.21 -6.17 -3.48
CA ARG A 25 6.86 -6.35 -4.03
C ARG A 25 5.77 -6.11 -3.01
N VAL A 26 4.63 -5.65 -3.48
CA VAL A 26 3.41 -5.46 -2.67
C VAL A 26 2.24 -6.13 -3.36
N VAL A 27 1.49 -6.93 -2.62
CA VAL A 27 0.27 -7.58 -3.10
C VAL A 27 -0.92 -6.92 -2.43
N ILE A 28 -1.72 -6.22 -3.23
CA ILE A 28 -2.94 -5.56 -2.76
C ILE A 28 -4.18 -6.29 -3.28
N ARG A 29 -5.28 -6.19 -2.55
CA ARG A 29 -6.61 -6.50 -3.09
C ARG A 29 -6.93 -5.51 -4.18
N ASN A 30 -7.54 -6.00 -5.26
CA ASN A 30 -7.93 -5.16 -6.38
C ASN A 30 -9.01 -4.18 -5.92
N PRO A 31 -8.72 -2.86 -5.89
CA PRO A 31 -9.66 -1.88 -5.37
C PRO A 31 -10.96 -1.83 -6.19
N LYS A 32 -10.94 -2.22 -7.47
CA LYS A 32 -12.15 -2.31 -8.32
C LYS A 32 -13.13 -3.41 -7.88
N THR A 33 -12.66 -4.36 -7.07
CA THR A 33 -13.45 -5.50 -6.59
C THR A 33 -13.77 -5.40 -5.10
N LEU A 34 -13.19 -4.43 -4.40
CA LEU A 34 -13.45 -4.17 -3.00
C LEU A 34 -14.75 -3.38 -2.83
N PRO A 35 -15.52 -3.63 -1.75
CA PRO A 35 -16.67 -2.81 -1.46
C PRO A 35 -16.22 -1.40 -1.09
N TRP A 36 -16.96 -0.40 -1.55
CA TRP A 36 -16.59 1.02 -1.44
C TRP A 36 -16.22 1.45 -0.02
N HIS A 37 -16.92 0.95 1.01
CA HIS A 37 -16.64 1.28 2.40
C HIS A 37 -15.26 0.84 2.90
N GLU A 38 -14.60 -0.13 2.25
CA GLU A 38 -13.21 -0.51 2.55
C GLU A 38 -12.20 0.49 1.97
N LEU A 39 -12.60 1.27 0.96
CA LEU A 39 -11.78 2.28 0.29
C LEU A 39 -11.94 3.68 0.88
N ILE A 40 -12.99 3.91 1.67
CA ILE A 40 -13.21 5.19 2.35
C ILE A 40 -12.25 5.30 3.54
N ALA A 41 -11.53 6.42 3.57
CA ALA A 41 -10.71 6.81 4.70
C ALA A 41 -11.59 7.02 5.95
N PRO A 42 -11.25 6.42 7.09
CA PRO A 42 -12.05 6.55 8.30
C PRO A 42 -12.01 7.98 8.84
N ASP A 43 -13.06 8.35 9.56
CA ASP A 43 -13.12 9.62 10.28
C ASP A 43 -12.00 9.65 11.32
N THR A 44 -11.04 10.56 11.12
CA THR A 44 -9.94 10.79 12.03
C THR A 44 -10.27 11.95 12.96
N THR A 45 -9.88 11.83 14.23
CA THR A 45 -9.99 12.91 15.21
C THR A 45 -8.88 13.96 15.06
N GLU A 46 -7.88 13.69 14.22
CA GLU A 46 -6.76 14.59 13.96
C GLU A 46 -7.13 15.54 12.81
N GLU A 47 -7.06 16.85 13.06
CA GLU A 47 -7.37 17.86 12.05
C GLU A 47 -6.17 18.16 11.13
N GLY A 48 -6.48 18.54 9.89
CA GLY A 48 -5.50 18.98 8.91
C GLY A 48 -4.72 17.84 8.24
N ALA A 49 -3.56 18.18 7.67
CA ALA A 49 -2.80 17.29 6.79
C ALA A 49 -2.33 16.00 7.48
N VAL A 50 -2.07 16.04 8.79
CA VAL A 50 -1.63 14.88 9.58
C VAL A 50 -2.75 13.83 9.65
N GLY A 51 -3.97 14.26 9.94
CA GLY A 51 -5.13 13.37 9.94
C GLY A 51 -5.40 12.74 8.58
N THR A 52 -5.33 13.54 7.50
CA THR A 52 -5.52 13.03 6.13
C THR A 52 -4.47 11.97 5.76
N LEU A 53 -3.21 12.16 6.14
CA LEU A 53 -2.14 11.19 5.89
C LEU A 53 -2.37 9.88 6.63
N LYS A 54 -2.71 9.97 7.92
CA LYS A 54 -2.99 8.79 8.75
C LYS A 54 -4.19 7.99 8.23
N ALA A 55 -5.27 8.68 7.86
CA ALA A 55 -6.45 8.04 7.30
C ALA A 55 -6.15 7.35 5.96
N SER A 56 -5.28 7.94 5.13
CA SER A 56 -4.78 7.32 3.89
C SER A 56 -3.98 6.05 4.17
N TYR A 57 -3.12 6.05 5.20
CA TYR A 57 -2.36 4.86 5.60
C TYR A 57 -3.27 3.73 6.10
N GLU A 58 -4.38 4.04 6.75
CA GLU A 58 -5.37 3.04 7.14
C GLU A 58 -6.02 2.36 5.93
N VAL A 59 -6.36 3.11 4.89
CA VAL A 59 -6.91 2.53 3.65
C VAL A 59 -5.86 1.62 2.99
N ILE A 60 -4.61 2.09 2.90
CA ILE A 60 -3.51 1.29 2.33
C ILE A 60 -3.30 -0.01 3.13
N ALA A 61 -3.28 0.07 4.46
CA ALA A 61 -3.12 -1.08 5.34
C ALA A 61 -4.23 -2.13 5.13
N ARG A 62 -5.47 -1.70 4.86
CA ARG A 62 -6.61 -2.61 4.60
C ARG A 62 -6.49 -3.33 3.26
N VAL A 63 -5.96 -2.67 2.23
CA VAL A 63 -5.85 -3.26 0.89
C VAL A 63 -4.62 -4.15 0.74
N VAL A 64 -3.55 -3.92 1.49
CA VAL A 64 -2.36 -4.77 1.46
C VAL A 64 -2.64 -6.13 2.10
N THR A 65 -2.32 -7.20 1.37
CA THR A 65 -2.51 -8.59 1.82
C THR A 65 -1.20 -9.31 2.08
N ALA A 66 -0.16 -8.97 1.33
CA ALA A 66 1.19 -9.45 1.53
C ALA A 66 2.17 -8.43 0.96
N TRP A 67 3.39 -8.40 1.49
CA TRP A 67 4.46 -7.60 0.93
C TRP A 67 5.83 -8.20 1.23
N THR A 68 6.83 -7.76 0.48
CA THR A 68 8.24 -7.94 0.76
C THR A 68 8.86 -6.57 0.56
N VAL A 69 8.95 -5.80 1.64
CA VAL A 69 9.36 -4.39 1.64
C VAL A 69 10.22 -4.14 2.88
N TYR A 70 11.22 -3.28 2.73
CA TYR A 70 12.15 -2.93 3.79
C TYR A 70 11.69 -1.63 4.49
N ASP A 71 12.08 -1.46 5.75
CA ASP A 71 11.83 -0.25 6.53
C ASP A 71 12.69 0.91 6.00
N ALA A 72 12.09 1.81 5.24
CA ALA A 72 12.78 2.97 4.66
C ALA A 72 13.18 4.03 5.71
N THR A 73 12.70 3.89 6.95
CA THR A 73 13.06 4.78 8.06
C THR A 73 14.27 4.26 8.85
N SER A 74 14.69 3.00 8.61
CA SER A 74 15.89 2.47 9.23
C SER A 74 17.16 2.98 8.53
N ASN A 75 18.15 3.36 9.34
CA ASN A 75 19.49 3.73 8.92
C ASN A 75 20.48 2.55 9.01
N ASP A 76 19.99 1.33 9.29
CA ASP A 76 20.83 0.14 9.36
C ASP A 76 21.34 -0.24 7.96
N GLU A 77 22.57 -0.76 7.89
CA GLU A 77 23.14 -1.28 6.62
C GLU A 77 22.30 -2.43 6.05
N GLN A 78 21.63 -3.19 6.93
CA GLN A 78 20.67 -4.22 6.56
C GLN A 78 19.29 -3.77 7.02
N GLN A 79 18.57 -3.07 6.15
CA GLN A 79 17.23 -2.59 6.48
C GLN A 79 16.32 -3.78 6.82
N PRO A 80 15.60 -3.75 7.94
CA PRO A 80 14.73 -4.85 8.33
C PRO A 80 13.51 -4.91 7.41
N LEU A 81 13.04 -6.12 7.13
CA LEU A 81 11.77 -6.32 6.44
C LEU A 81 10.60 -5.88 7.33
N LEU A 82 9.62 -5.17 6.75
CA LEU A 82 8.39 -4.84 7.44
C LEU A 82 7.52 -6.10 7.59
N GLY A 83 7.01 -6.31 8.80
CA GLY A 83 6.18 -7.46 9.14
C GLY A 83 4.78 -7.41 8.52
N LEU A 84 4.02 -8.49 8.74
CA LEU A 84 2.58 -8.57 8.47
C LEU A 84 1.84 -8.88 9.78
N PRO A 85 0.58 -8.44 9.94
CA PRO A 85 -0.25 -7.73 8.96
C PRO A 85 0.22 -6.29 8.71
N ALA A 86 -0.13 -5.72 7.55
CA ALA A 86 0.14 -4.31 7.26
C ALA A 86 -0.68 -3.45 8.24
N THR A 87 0.00 -2.66 9.07
CA THR A 87 -0.63 -1.66 9.94
C THR A 87 -0.33 -0.26 9.42
N PRO A 88 -1.12 0.77 9.80
CA PRO A 88 -0.87 2.15 9.37
C PRO A 88 0.54 2.64 9.71
N GLU A 89 1.08 2.19 10.85
CA GLU A 89 2.44 2.52 11.31
C GLU A 89 3.51 1.86 10.43
N LEU A 90 3.27 0.64 9.94
CA LEU A 90 4.16 -0.03 8.99
C LEU A 90 4.06 0.62 7.60
N VAL A 91 2.86 1.03 7.19
CA VAL A 91 2.66 1.76 5.93
C VAL A 91 3.38 3.10 5.95
N ALA A 92 3.40 3.81 7.08
CA ALA A 92 4.13 5.07 7.23
C ALA A 92 5.65 4.92 7.03
N LYS A 93 6.18 3.70 7.17
CA LYS A 93 7.60 3.36 6.97
C LYS A 93 7.95 2.96 5.54
N LEU A 94 6.95 2.89 4.64
CA LEU A 94 7.19 2.50 3.27
C LEU A 94 7.99 3.56 2.50
N PRO A 95 8.85 3.13 1.57
CA PRO A 95 9.41 4.03 0.56
C PRO A 95 8.29 4.78 -0.17
N ARG A 96 8.51 6.09 -0.36
CA ARG A 96 7.56 6.98 -1.05
C ARG A 96 7.05 6.45 -2.40
N PRO A 97 7.88 5.86 -3.30
CA PRO A 97 7.41 5.32 -4.58
C PRO A 97 6.33 4.23 -4.43
N ILE A 98 6.43 3.40 -3.38
CA ILE A 98 5.45 2.35 -3.10
C ILE A 98 4.11 2.97 -2.72
N THR A 99 4.14 3.92 -1.78
CA THR A 99 2.95 4.61 -1.29
C THR A 99 2.24 5.38 -2.41
N GLU A 100 2.99 6.12 -3.23
CA GLU A 100 2.44 6.87 -4.38
C GLU A 100 1.78 5.92 -5.39
N ARG A 101 2.43 4.79 -5.69
CA ARG A 101 1.88 3.81 -6.63
C ARG A 101 0.57 3.19 -6.17
N ILE A 102 0.45 2.92 -4.87
CA ILE A 102 -0.80 2.38 -4.28
C ILE A 102 -1.90 3.46 -4.31
N ILE A 103 -1.57 4.71 -3.94
CA ILE A 103 -2.53 5.83 -3.98
C ILE A 103 -3.05 6.06 -5.39
N ASP A 104 -2.20 6.02 -6.41
CA ASP A 104 -2.63 6.17 -7.81
C ASP A 104 -3.63 5.08 -8.23
N LEU A 105 -3.43 3.86 -7.76
CA LEU A 105 -4.36 2.75 -8.02
C LEU A 105 -5.70 2.94 -7.33
N LEU A 106 -5.71 3.44 -6.10
CA LEU A 106 -6.93 3.75 -5.36
C LEU A 106 -7.72 4.88 -6.04
N ASN A 107 -7.05 5.99 -6.34
CA ASN A 107 -7.65 7.16 -7.03
C ASN A 107 -8.16 6.81 -8.44
N GLY A 108 -7.49 5.89 -9.13
CA GLY A 108 -7.91 5.40 -10.44
C GLY A 108 -9.26 4.67 -10.42
N VAL A 109 -9.69 4.15 -9.25
CA VAL A 109 -11.01 3.53 -9.10
C VAL A 109 -12.10 4.56 -8.82
N GLU A 110 -11.84 5.56 -7.99
CA GLU A 110 -12.81 6.63 -7.72
C GLU A 110 -13.23 7.35 -9.02
N ARG A 111 -12.27 7.62 -9.91
CA ARG A 111 -12.53 8.29 -11.20
C ARG A 111 -13.26 7.42 -12.23
N ALA A 112 -13.27 6.10 -12.07
CA ALA A 112 -13.97 5.19 -12.98
C ALA A 112 -15.42 4.91 -12.54
N GLY A 113 -15.79 5.33 -11.32
CA GLY A 113 -17.13 5.20 -10.75
C GLY A 113 -17.99 6.47 -10.79
N ALA A 114 -17.49 7.56 -11.40
CA ALA A 114 -18.21 8.81 -11.65
C ALA A 114 -18.61 8.92 -13.13
#